data_AF-A0A7K0F928-F1
#
_entry.id   AF-A0A7K0F928-F1
#
_cell.length_a   1.000
_cell.length_b   1.000
_cell.length_c   1.000
_cell.angle_alpha   90.00
_cell.angle_beta   90.00
_cell.angle_gamma   90.00
#
_symmetry.space_group_name_H-M   'P 1'
#
loop_
_entity.id
_entity.type
_entity.pdbx_description
1 polymer ?
#
loop_
_entity_poly.entity_id
_entity_poly.type
_entity_poly.pdbx_seq_one_letter_code
_entity_poly.pdbx_strand_id
1 'polypeptide(L)'
;MTQEQFVEKIHLYTQNAKNLIEGDGGYNIQRGMAHVTSGYVEDLFALYLATKINRLDLQYLVDKVTSIRFSKNGKATKFKPDLSIINSENILTHYFDLKTNLGWNRDLASYLKTKNEFINKIKGKNAWIHFDKDNVQGIKISEKLKYKMVVVYGWNINREQMAQNIRIAKEYENVELFILNNLDENKILTIENEDFERLHTETLNLCN
;
A
#
# COMPACT_ATOMS: atom_id res chain seq x y z
N MET A 1 13.78 10.69 4.14
CA MET A 1 12.73 10.57 5.17
C MET A 1 13.05 9.34 6.00
N THR A 2 13.16 9.48 7.32
CA THR A 2 13.32 8.32 8.22
C THR A 2 11.97 7.65 8.50
N GLN A 3 11.98 6.48 9.14
CA GLN A 3 10.75 5.76 9.50
C GLN A 3 9.93 6.58 10.50
N GLU A 4 10.60 7.18 11.48
CA GLU A 4 10.03 8.06 12.50
C GLU A 4 9.34 9.26 11.85
N GLN A 5 10.02 9.94 10.93
CA GLN A 5 9.47 11.10 10.21
C GLN A 5 8.24 10.74 9.38
N PHE A 6 8.23 9.56 8.77
CA PHE A 6 7.09 9.07 8.02
C PHE A 6 5.87 8.86 8.93
N VAL A 7 6.07 8.15 10.04
CA VAL A 7 5.02 7.81 11.01
C VAL A 7 4.48 9.05 11.71
N GLU A 8 5.37 9.96 12.11
CA GLU A 8 5.02 11.23 12.76
C GLU A 8 4.15 12.09 11.84
N LYS A 9 4.51 12.21 10.56
CA LYS A 9 3.72 12.97 9.58
C LYS A 9 2.31 12.39 9.39
N ILE A 10 2.17 11.06 9.32
CA ILE A 10 0.85 10.43 9.26
C ILE A 10 0.05 10.71 10.54
N HIS A 11 0.69 10.59 11.70
CA HIS A 11 0.03 10.82 12.98
C HIS A 11 -0.50 12.25 13.08
N LEU A 12 0.34 13.23 12.77
CA LEU A 12 -0.02 14.65 12.80
C LEU A 12 -1.19 14.94 11.85
N TYR A 13 -1.11 14.44 10.61
CA TYR A 13 -2.19 14.63 9.64
C TYR A 13 -3.51 13.99 10.11
N THR A 14 -3.44 12.80 10.71
CA THR A 14 -4.61 12.07 11.23
C THR A 14 -5.24 12.77 12.43
N GLN A 15 -4.43 13.41 13.29
CA GLN A 15 -4.96 14.24 14.39
C GLN A 15 -5.67 15.48 13.85
N ASN A 16 -5.06 16.16 12.88
CA ASN A 16 -5.65 17.35 12.26
C ASN A 16 -6.94 17.03 11.51
N ALA A 17 -7.05 15.84 10.92
CA ALA A 17 -8.25 15.37 10.25
C ALA A 17 -9.48 15.26 11.18
N LYS A 18 -9.31 15.31 12.51
CA LYS A 18 -10.44 15.34 13.46
C LYS A 18 -11.03 16.75 13.63
N ASN A 19 -10.31 17.78 13.22
CA ASN A 19 -10.75 19.17 13.36
C ASN A 19 -11.68 19.56 12.20
N LEU A 20 -12.45 20.64 12.38
CA LEU A 20 -13.21 21.25 11.31
C LEU A 20 -12.27 22.02 10.37
N ILE A 21 -12.36 21.80 9.05
CA ILE A 21 -11.51 22.49 8.05
C ILE A 21 -11.69 24.01 8.14
N GLU A 22 -12.93 24.47 8.26
CA GLU A 22 -13.28 25.90 8.29
C GLU A 22 -13.39 26.47 9.71
N GLY A 23 -12.99 25.69 10.73
CA GLY A 23 -13.27 26.00 12.13
C GLY A 23 -14.76 25.90 12.47
N ASP A 24 -15.12 26.37 13.67
CA ASP A 24 -16.50 26.37 14.19
C ASP A 24 -17.19 27.74 14.07
N GLY A 25 -16.47 28.78 13.65
CA GLY A 25 -17.00 30.14 13.54
C GLY A 25 -17.51 30.74 14.86
N GLY A 26 -17.09 30.19 16.01
CA GLY A 26 -17.61 30.56 17.33
C GLY A 26 -18.93 29.88 17.71
N TYR A 27 -19.42 28.93 16.90
CA TYR A 27 -20.61 28.11 17.20
C TYR A 27 -20.23 26.79 17.87
N ASN A 28 -21.20 26.12 18.51
CA ASN A 28 -20.98 24.79 19.09
C ASN A 28 -21.08 23.69 18.00
N ILE A 29 -20.06 23.62 17.14
CA ILE A 29 -19.98 22.63 16.06
C ILE A 29 -18.89 21.62 16.41
N GLN A 30 -19.24 20.34 16.36
CA GLN A 30 -18.31 19.25 16.59
C GLN A 30 -18.32 18.27 15.41
N ARG A 31 -17.14 17.71 15.14
CA ARG A 31 -16.97 16.71 14.10
C ARG A 31 -17.15 15.31 14.68
N GLY A 32 -18.13 14.56 14.16
CA GLY A 32 -18.35 13.17 14.58
C GLY A 32 -17.34 12.16 14.00
N MET A 33 -16.78 12.42 12.82
CA MET A 33 -15.83 11.54 12.13
C MET A 33 -14.71 12.31 11.46
N ALA A 34 -13.47 11.83 11.57
CA ALA A 34 -12.33 12.45 10.90
C ALA A 34 -12.49 12.55 9.38
N HIS A 35 -11.81 13.53 8.77
CA HIS A 35 -11.65 13.63 7.32
C HIS A 35 -10.90 12.41 6.75
N VAL A 36 -11.13 12.10 5.47
CA VAL A 36 -10.45 11.00 4.78
C VAL A 36 -8.95 11.27 4.72
N THR A 37 -8.14 10.33 5.18
CA THR A 37 -6.67 10.46 5.23
C THR A 37 -5.94 9.54 4.26
N SER A 38 -6.62 8.61 3.58
CA SER A 38 -5.98 7.56 2.77
C SER A 38 -5.09 8.14 1.67
N GLY A 39 -5.58 9.08 0.86
CA GLY A 39 -4.79 9.67 -0.22
C GLY A 39 -3.50 10.35 0.26
N TYR A 40 -3.55 11.05 1.40
CA TYR A 40 -2.35 11.64 2.01
C TYR A 40 -1.33 10.56 2.41
N VAL A 41 -1.80 9.45 2.99
CA VAL A 41 -0.95 8.33 3.39
C VAL A 41 -0.31 7.67 2.17
N GLU A 42 -1.05 7.50 1.08
CA GLU A 42 -0.56 6.95 -0.18
C GLU A 42 0.56 7.82 -0.80
N ASP A 43 0.32 9.13 -0.91
CA ASP A 43 1.31 10.10 -1.41
C ASP A 43 2.57 10.12 -0.55
N LEU A 44 2.39 10.17 0.78
CA LEU A 44 3.49 10.20 1.72
C LEU A 44 4.31 8.90 1.71
N PHE A 45 3.65 7.76 1.53
CA PHE A 45 4.33 6.46 1.42
C PHE A 45 5.15 6.34 0.14
N ALA A 46 4.63 6.85 -0.98
CA ALA A 46 5.38 6.93 -2.22
C ALA A 46 6.65 7.78 -2.06
N LEU A 47 6.52 8.98 -1.46
CA LEU A 47 7.66 9.84 -1.17
C LEU A 47 8.67 9.18 -0.22
N TYR A 48 8.18 8.49 0.80
CA TYR A 48 9.00 7.74 1.75
C TYR A 48 9.85 6.69 1.04
N LEU A 49 9.22 5.78 0.28
CA LEU A 49 9.92 4.73 -0.46
C LEU A 49 10.88 5.31 -1.50
N ALA A 50 10.46 6.32 -2.27
CA ALA A 50 11.31 6.97 -3.25
C ALA A 50 12.58 7.57 -2.60
N THR A 51 12.43 8.21 -1.44
CA THR A 51 13.58 8.78 -0.72
C THR A 51 14.51 7.69 -0.17
N LYS A 52 13.96 6.55 0.28
CA LYS A 52 14.73 5.43 0.81
C LYS A 52 15.51 4.69 -0.27
N ILE A 53 14.87 4.46 -1.41
CA ILE A 53 15.46 3.73 -2.54
C ILE A 53 16.46 4.62 -3.30
N ASN A 54 16.18 5.93 -3.38
CA ASN A 54 17.06 6.93 -3.98
C ASN A 54 17.48 6.60 -5.43
N ARG A 55 16.53 6.14 -6.25
CA ARG A 55 16.72 5.82 -7.67
C ARG A 55 15.76 6.67 -8.50
N LEU A 56 16.33 7.54 -9.35
CA LEU A 56 15.57 8.50 -10.16
C LEU A 56 15.01 7.90 -11.46
N ASP A 57 15.48 6.72 -11.86
CA ASP A 57 15.01 6.01 -13.04
C ASP A 57 13.74 5.18 -12.78
N LEU A 58 13.32 5.07 -11.52
CA LEU A 58 12.09 4.40 -11.14
C LEU A 58 10.89 5.34 -11.28
N GLN A 59 9.79 4.80 -11.78
CA GLN A 59 8.51 5.50 -11.87
C GLN A 59 7.59 5.01 -10.75
N TYR A 60 7.19 5.93 -9.87
CA TYR A 60 6.24 5.70 -8.79
C TYR A 60 4.86 6.17 -9.23
N LEU A 61 3.89 5.27 -9.22
CA LEU A 61 2.51 5.56 -9.62
C LEU A 61 1.58 5.38 -8.43
N VAL A 62 1.09 6.50 -7.90
CA VAL A 62 0.12 6.53 -6.80
C VAL A 62 -1.29 6.45 -7.37
N ASP A 63 -2.12 5.57 -6.79
CA ASP A 63 -3.52 5.35 -7.14
C ASP A 63 -3.80 5.18 -8.66
N LYS A 64 -2.88 4.53 -9.39
CA LYS A 64 -2.96 4.46 -10.86
C LYS A 64 -3.54 3.14 -11.37
N VAL A 65 -4.53 3.24 -12.24
CA VAL A 65 -5.17 2.08 -12.87
C VAL A 65 -4.26 1.46 -13.93
N THR A 66 -4.00 0.17 -13.78
CA THR A 66 -3.37 -0.69 -14.79
C THR A 66 -4.41 -1.61 -15.42
N SER A 67 -4.34 -1.76 -16.74
CA SER A 67 -5.24 -2.62 -17.52
C SER A 67 -4.46 -3.80 -18.10
N ILE A 68 -5.07 -4.98 -18.05
CA ILE A 68 -4.52 -6.21 -18.61
C ILE A 68 -5.59 -6.97 -19.37
N ARG A 69 -5.21 -7.68 -20.44
CA ARG A 69 -6.10 -8.56 -21.18
C ARG A 69 -5.54 -9.99 -21.19
N PHE A 70 -6.39 -10.95 -20.85
CA PHE A 70 -6.01 -12.37 -20.81
C PHE A 70 -6.23 -13.11 -22.13
N SER A 71 -6.95 -12.51 -23.08
CA SER A 71 -7.18 -13.05 -24.41
C SER A 71 -7.29 -11.90 -25.41
N LYS A 72 -6.95 -12.11 -26.69
CA LYS A 72 -6.91 -11.04 -27.71
C LYS A 72 -8.19 -10.19 -27.77
N ASN A 73 -9.35 -10.86 -27.65
CA ASN A 73 -10.67 -10.22 -27.75
C ASN A 73 -11.41 -10.12 -26.40
N GLY A 74 -10.74 -10.44 -25.28
CA GLY A 74 -11.36 -10.38 -23.95
C GLY A 74 -11.55 -8.96 -23.43
N LYS A 75 -12.49 -8.78 -22.49
CA LYS A 75 -12.60 -7.52 -21.72
C LYS A 75 -11.32 -7.33 -20.90
N ALA A 76 -10.80 -6.11 -20.88
CA ALA A 76 -9.67 -5.77 -20.02
C ALA A 76 -10.06 -5.89 -18.55
N THR A 77 -9.25 -6.58 -17.78
CA THR A 77 -9.29 -6.56 -16.31
C THR A 77 -8.49 -5.36 -15.84
N LYS A 78 -9.03 -4.62 -14.89
CA LYS A 78 -8.36 -3.44 -14.31
C LYS A 78 -7.97 -3.75 -12.88
N PHE A 79 -6.83 -3.23 -12.46
CA PHE A 79 -6.42 -3.22 -11.07
C PHE A 79 -5.78 -1.87 -10.75
N LYS A 80 -5.88 -1.47 -9.49
CA LYS A 80 -5.41 -0.17 -9.01
C LYS A 80 -4.74 -0.41 -7.67
N PRO A 81 -3.41 -0.61 -7.64
CA PRO A 81 -2.63 -0.56 -6.42
C PRO A 81 -2.66 0.86 -5.87
N ASP A 82 -2.50 1.00 -4.56
CA ASP A 82 -2.33 2.30 -3.92
C ASP A 82 -0.97 2.92 -4.31
N LEU A 83 0.04 2.06 -4.50
CA LEU A 83 1.30 2.41 -5.12
C LEU A 83 1.83 1.26 -5.98
N SER A 84 2.25 1.56 -7.21
CA SER A 84 3.07 0.67 -8.02
C SER A 84 4.40 1.30 -8.40
N ILE A 85 5.43 0.48 -8.56
CA ILE A 85 6.75 0.92 -9.04
C ILE A 85 7.02 0.22 -10.37
N ILE A 86 7.45 1.01 -11.35
CA ILE A 86 7.91 0.56 -12.67
C ILE A 86 9.39 0.90 -12.79
N ASN A 87 10.21 -0.06 -13.24
CA ASN A 87 11.63 0.18 -13.48
C ASN A 87 11.89 0.80 -14.86
N SER A 88 13.14 1.13 -15.15
CA SER A 88 13.57 1.73 -16.42
C SER A 88 13.33 0.85 -17.66
N GLU A 89 13.05 -0.44 -17.49
CA GLU A 89 12.70 -1.38 -18.55
C GLU A 89 11.18 -1.50 -18.77
N ASN A 90 10.37 -0.60 -18.19
CA ASN A 90 8.90 -0.68 -18.19
C ASN A 90 8.34 -1.97 -17.57
N ILE A 91 9.02 -2.51 -16.56
CA ILE A 91 8.55 -3.66 -15.78
C ILE A 91 7.88 -3.16 -14.50
N LEU A 92 6.62 -3.53 -14.28
CA LEU A 92 5.93 -3.33 -13.00
C LEU A 92 6.48 -4.35 -11.99
N THR A 93 7.26 -3.85 -11.05
CA THR A 93 8.01 -4.64 -10.06
C THR A 93 7.30 -4.71 -8.72
N HIS A 94 6.45 -3.72 -8.41
CA HIS A 94 5.80 -3.59 -7.11
C HIS A 94 4.30 -3.32 -7.21
N TYR A 95 3.55 -3.95 -6.31
CA TYR A 95 2.13 -3.71 -6.05
C TYR A 95 1.96 -3.55 -4.55
N PHE A 96 1.76 -2.32 -4.09
CA PHE A 96 1.43 -2.01 -2.70
C PHE A 96 -0.06 -1.68 -2.55
N ASP A 97 -0.65 -2.18 -1.47
CA ASP A 97 -2.00 -1.85 -1.02
C ASP A 97 -1.91 -1.44 0.45
N LEU A 98 -2.19 -0.17 0.71
CA LEU A 98 -2.08 0.43 2.03
C LEU A 98 -3.40 0.25 2.78
N LYS A 99 -3.26 0.00 4.07
CA LYS A 99 -4.37 -0.06 5.01
C LYS A 99 -4.00 0.76 6.22
N THR A 100 -4.82 1.77 6.53
CA THR A 100 -4.58 2.59 7.73
C THR A 100 -4.59 1.73 8.98
N ASN A 101 -5.45 0.71 9.04
CA ASN A 101 -5.52 -0.25 10.14
C ASN A 101 -6.10 -1.58 9.64
N LEU A 102 -6.26 -2.60 10.50
CA LEU A 102 -6.78 -3.94 10.12
C LEU A 102 -8.26 -4.17 10.47
N GLY A 103 -8.99 -3.12 10.86
CA GLY A 103 -10.39 -3.23 11.29
C GLY A 103 -11.39 -3.31 10.14
N TRP A 104 -10.89 -3.21 8.91
CA TRP A 104 -11.68 -3.03 7.70
C TRP A 104 -12.22 -4.34 7.10
N ASN A 105 -11.62 -5.50 7.42
CA ASN A 105 -12.03 -6.78 6.81
C ASN A 105 -12.28 -7.87 7.84
N ARG A 106 -13.51 -8.41 7.85
CA ARG A 106 -13.91 -9.53 8.70
C ARG A 106 -13.43 -10.88 8.17
N ASP A 107 -13.08 -10.97 6.88
CA ASP A 107 -12.56 -12.18 6.23
C ASP A 107 -11.28 -11.86 5.44
N LEU A 108 -10.18 -11.70 6.20
CA LEU A 108 -8.87 -11.46 5.63
C LEU A 108 -8.39 -12.66 4.79
N ALA A 109 -8.74 -13.88 5.18
CA ALA A 109 -8.28 -15.10 4.51
C ALA A 109 -8.77 -15.17 3.06
N SER A 110 -10.08 -15.01 2.83
CA SER A 110 -10.63 -15.02 1.47
C SER A 110 -10.10 -13.86 0.63
N TYR A 111 -9.84 -12.71 1.25
CA TYR A 111 -9.26 -11.56 0.57
C TYR A 111 -7.83 -11.85 0.10
N LEU A 112 -6.96 -12.35 0.99
CA LEU A 112 -5.57 -12.68 0.65
C LEU A 112 -5.48 -13.82 -0.37
N LYS A 113 -6.36 -14.82 -0.28
CA LYS A 113 -6.50 -15.87 -1.31
C LYS A 113 -6.78 -15.27 -2.69
N THR A 114 -7.78 -14.38 -2.77
CA THR A 114 -8.16 -13.72 -4.02
C THR A 114 -6.99 -12.89 -4.59
N LYS A 115 -6.23 -12.19 -3.73
CA LYS A 115 -5.04 -11.44 -4.15
C LYS A 115 -3.94 -12.36 -4.64
N ASN A 116 -3.68 -13.46 -3.95
CA ASN A 116 -2.69 -14.46 -4.36
C ASN A 116 -3.00 -15.03 -5.74
N GLU A 117 -4.24 -15.49 -5.96
CA GLU A 117 -4.71 -16.02 -7.25
C GLU A 117 -4.63 -14.96 -8.36
N PHE A 118 -4.99 -13.71 -8.04
CA PHE A 118 -4.88 -12.60 -8.99
C PHE A 118 -3.43 -12.33 -9.40
N ILE A 119 -2.49 -12.28 -8.45
CA ILE A 119 -1.07 -12.09 -8.75
C ILE A 119 -0.55 -13.24 -9.62
N ASN A 120 -0.85 -14.49 -9.26
CA ASN A 120 -0.49 -15.67 -10.08
C ASN A 120 -1.01 -15.57 -11.51
N LYS A 121 -2.19 -14.98 -11.70
CA LYS A 121 -2.77 -14.79 -13.03
C LYS A 121 -2.08 -13.71 -13.86
N ILE A 122 -1.52 -12.67 -13.25
CA ILE A 122 -0.99 -11.49 -13.98
C ILE A 122 0.53 -11.49 -14.17
N LYS A 123 1.28 -12.23 -13.34
CA LYS A 123 2.74 -12.36 -13.46
C LYS A 123 3.18 -12.70 -14.89
N GLY A 124 4.26 -12.05 -15.33
CA GLY A 124 4.86 -12.27 -16.64
C GLY A 124 4.13 -11.67 -17.84
N LYS A 125 2.90 -11.19 -17.65
CA LYS A 125 2.04 -10.73 -18.75
C LYS A 125 2.30 -9.26 -19.10
N ASN A 126 1.95 -8.91 -20.34
CA ASN A 126 1.91 -7.53 -20.79
C ASN A 126 0.63 -6.85 -20.31
N ALA A 127 0.76 -5.59 -19.91
CA ALA A 127 -0.31 -4.73 -19.45
C ALA A 127 -0.09 -3.30 -19.99
N TRP A 128 -1.02 -2.40 -19.71
CA TRP A 128 -0.88 -1.00 -20.11
C TRP A 128 -1.54 -0.05 -19.11
N ILE A 129 -1.03 1.17 -19.08
CA ILE A 129 -1.50 2.26 -18.23
C ILE A 129 -1.88 3.43 -19.11
N HIS A 130 -3.07 3.98 -18.90
CA HIS A 130 -3.53 5.21 -19.55
C HIS A 130 -3.24 6.40 -18.62
N PHE A 131 -2.39 7.33 -19.06
CA PHE A 131 -2.20 8.60 -18.38
C PHE A 131 -3.28 9.59 -18.76
N ASP A 132 -3.59 9.62 -20.06
CA ASP A 132 -4.72 10.31 -20.65
C ASP A 132 -5.22 9.49 -21.87
N LYS A 133 -6.01 10.12 -22.75
CA LYS A 133 -6.61 9.44 -23.90
C LYS A 133 -5.57 8.99 -24.93
N ASP A 134 -4.51 9.79 -25.11
CA ASP A 134 -3.53 9.63 -26.18
C ASP A 134 -2.17 9.14 -25.64
N ASN A 135 -1.95 9.24 -24.32
CA ASN A 135 -0.77 8.75 -23.62
C ASN A 135 -1.01 7.39 -22.96
N VAL A 136 -0.55 6.34 -23.65
CA VAL A 136 -0.63 4.95 -23.19
C VAL A 136 0.77 4.37 -23.04
N GLN A 137 1.12 3.94 -21.83
CA GLN A 137 2.37 3.26 -21.54
C GLN A 137 2.14 1.75 -21.53
N GLY A 138 2.82 1.03 -22.42
CA GLY A 138 2.90 -0.43 -22.37
C GLY A 138 3.92 -0.88 -21.32
N ILE A 139 3.57 -1.90 -20.54
CA ILE A 139 4.43 -2.44 -19.49
C ILE A 139 4.41 -3.98 -19.48
N LYS A 140 5.43 -4.58 -18.88
CA LYS A 140 5.45 -6.00 -18.52
C LYS A 140 5.31 -6.16 -17.01
N ILE A 141 4.58 -7.17 -16.55
CA ILE A 141 4.46 -7.47 -15.12
C ILE A 141 5.58 -8.44 -14.74
N SER A 142 6.30 -8.14 -13.66
CA SER A 142 7.39 -9.00 -13.15
C SER A 142 6.89 -10.40 -12.80
N GLU A 143 7.68 -11.43 -13.12
CA GLU A 143 7.43 -12.82 -12.65
C GLU A 143 7.55 -12.96 -11.13
N LYS A 144 8.31 -12.06 -10.50
CA LYS A 144 8.51 -12.01 -9.06
C LYS A 144 7.52 -11.11 -8.34
N LEU A 145 6.54 -10.51 -9.05
CA LEU A 145 5.59 -9.58 -8.45
C LEU A 145 4.90 -10.21 -7.24
N LYS A 146 4.78 -9.48 -6.14
CA LYS A 146 3.93 -9.88 -5.01
C LYS A 146 2.96 -8.77 -4.69
N TYR A 147 1.81 -9.15 -4.15
CA TYR A 147 0.88 -8.24 -3.52
C TYR A 147 1.38 -7.93 -2.11
N LYS A 148 1.76 -6.67 -1.87
CA LYS A 148 2.30 -6.19 -0.60
C LYS A 148 1.24 -5.38 0.13
N MET A 149 0.62 -5.96 1.15
CA MET A 149 -0.30 -5.26 2.05
C MET A 149 0.52 -4.55 3.12
N VAL A 150 0.42 -3.22 3.18
CA VAL A 150 1.13 -2.39 4.15
C VAL A 150 0.12 -1.79 5.12
N VAL A 151 0.17 -2.22 6.38
CA VAL A 151 -0.69 -1.75 7.47
C VAL A 151 0.04 -0.69 8.26
N VAL A 152 -0.51 0.53 8.32
CA VAL A 152 0.12 1.63 9.06
C VAL A 152 -0.01 1.45 10.58
N TYR A 153 -1.20 1.10 11.06
CA TYR A 153 -1.50 0.90 12.49
C TYR A 153 -2.03 -0.51 12.77
N GLY A 154 -1.26 -1.33 13.48
CA GLY A 154 -1.64 -2.70 13.86
C GLY A 154 -2.48 -2.82 15.13
N TRP A 155 -2.59 -1.78 15.94
CA TRP A 155 -3.13 -1.86 17.30
C TRP A 155 -4.65 -1.99 17.42
N ASN A 156 -5.38 -1.86 16.31
CA ASN A 156 -6.83 -1.78 16.33
C ASN A 156 -7.51 -3.17 16.36
N ILE A 157 -6.71 -4.23 16.33
CA ILE A 157 -7.12 -5.62 16.52
C ILE A 157 -6.31 -6.22 17.67
N ASN A 158 -6.83 -7.26 18.31
CA ASN A 158 -6.12 -7.92 19.41
C ASN A 158 -4.89 -8.70 18.90
N ARG A 159 -3.95 -9.02 19.81
CA ARG A 159 -2.68 -9.70 19.48
C ARG A 159 -2.88 -11.08 18.84
N GLU A 160 -3.88 -11.84 19.28
CA GLU A 160 -4.17 -13.17 18.74
C GLU A 160 -4.66 -13.10 17.30
N GLN A 161 -5.58 -12.17 17.01
CA GLN A 161 -6.08 -11.90 15.67
C GLN A 161 -4.97 -11.40 14.76
N MET A 162 -4.07 -10.54 15.27
CA MET A 162 -2.89 -10.10 14.52
C MET A 162 -1.98 -11.28 14.16
N ALA A 163 -1.64 -12.12 15.14
CA ALA A 163 -0.81 -13.30 14.91
C ALA A 163 -1.45 -14.27 13.91
N GLN A 164 -2.78 -14.45 13.98
CA GLN A 164 -3.52 -15.26 13.01
C GLN A 164 -3.47 -14.66 11.61
N ASN A 165 -3.67 -13.35 11.47
CA ASN A 165 -3.58 -12.64 10.19
C ASN A 165 -2.20 -12.78 9.55
N ILE A 166 -1.13 -12.68 10.35
CA ILE A 166 0.25 -12.89 9.90
C ILE A 166 0.46 -14.34 9.44
N ARG A 167 -0.07 -15.33 10.17
CA ARG A 167 0.02 -16.75 9.78
C ARG A 167 -0.68 -17.01 8.45
N ILE A 168 -1.92 -16.52 8.30
CA ILE A 168 -2.70 -16.66 7.06
C ILE A 168 -1.94 -16.02 5.88
N ALA A 169 -1.36 -14.83 6.06
CA ALA A 169 -0.60 -14.18 5.00
C ALA A 169 0.60 -15.01 4.53
N LYS A 170 1.27 -15.73 5.43
CA LYS A 170 2.41 -16.61 5.12
C LYS A 170 2.03 -17.88 4.34
N GLU A 171 0.75 -18.25 4.31
CA GLU A 171 0.28 -19.41 3.53
C GLU A 171 0.26 -19.13 2.01
N TYR A 172 0.32 -17.86 1.61
CA TYR A 172 0.22 -17.44 0.22
C TYR A 172 1.55 -16.90 -0.32
N GLU A 173 2.14 -17.61 -1.28
CA GLU A 173 3.45 -17.29 -1.88
C GLU A 173 3.57 -15.88 -2.49
N ASN A 174 2.44 -15.32 -2.97
CA ASN A 174 2.40 -14.02 -3.64
C ASN A 174 1.90 -12.88 -2.76
N VAL A 175 1.79 -13.11 -1.46
CA VAL A 175 1.28 -12.13 -0.50
C VAL A 175 2.36 -11.83 0.51
N GLU A 176 2.54 -10.55 0.80
CA GLU A 176 3.34 -10.09 1.93
C GLU A 176 2.54 -9.10 2.74
N LEU A 177 2.53 -9.29 4.05
CA LEU A 177 1.91 -8.39 5.01
C LEU A 177 3.01 -7.66 5.77
N PHE A 178 2.95 -6.35 5.82
CA PHE A 178 3.84 -5.48 6.61
C PHE A 178 3.00 -4.68 7.59
N ILE A 179 3.43 -4.62 8.85
CA ILE A 179 2.81 -3.80 9.89
C ILE A 179 3.88 -2.78 10.28
N LEU A 180 3.63 -1.52 10.00
CA LEU A 180 4.64 -0.48 10.19
C LEU A 180 4.73 -0.02 11.64
N ASN A 181 3.60 0.02 12.35
CA ASN A 181 3.56 0.46 13.74
C ASN A 181 2.49 -0.23 14.56
N ASN A 182 2.74 -0.33 15.86
CA ASN A 182 1.82 -0.94 16.82
C ASN A 182 1.82 -0.21 18.17
N LEU A 183 1.05 -0.71 19.13
CA LEU A 183 1.13 -0.31 20.53
C LEU A 183 1.85 -1.39 21.34
N ASP A 184 2.76 -0.97 22.20
CA ASP A 184 3.36 -1.85 23.22
C ASP A 184 2.36 -2.14 24.36
N GLU A 185 2.84 -2.85 25.40
CA GLU A 185 2.05 -3.19 26.59
C GLU A 185 1.60 -1.96 27.38
N ASN A 186 2.31 -0.84 27.25
CA ASN A 186 2.01 0.43 27.90
C ASN A 186 1.17 1.36 27.01
N LYS A 187 0.68 0.88 25.86
CA LYS A 187 -0.06 1.67 24.86
C LYS A 187 0.76 2.82 24.27
N ILE A 188 2.07 2.66 24.21
CA ILE A 188 2.98 3.58 23.53
C ILE A 188 3.14 3.10 22.09
N LEU A 189 3.07 4.05 21.14
CA LEU A 189 3.32 3.80 19.73
C LEU A 189 4.76 3.30 19.53
N THR A 190 4.90 2.09 18.98
CA THR A 190 6.17 1.49 18.59
C THR A 190 6.26 1.36 17.07
N ILE A 191 7.42 1.72 16.53
CA ILE A 191 7.75 1.55 15.12
C ILE A 191 8.31 0.14 14.94
N GLU A 192 7.75 -0.62 14.01
CA GLU A 192 8.14 -1.99 13.71
C GLU A 192 9.33 -1.98 12.74
N ASN A 193 10.52 -1.71 13.28
CA ASN A 193 11.75 -1.56 12.48
C ASN A 193 12.03 -2.78 11.59
N GLU A 194 11.73 -3.99 12.05
CA GLU A 194 11.93 -5.22 11.27
C GLU A 194 11.09 -5.23 9.99
N ASP A 195 9.83 -4.80 10.05
CA ASP A 195 8.95 -4.77 8.89
C ASP A 195 9.32 -3.64 7.92
N PHE A 196 9.81 -2.50 8.43
CA PHE A 196 10.40 -1.47 7.57
C PHE A 196 11.66 -1.96 6.86
N GLU A 197 12.59 -2.60 7.56
CA GLU A 197 13.82 -3.10 6.94
C GLU A 197 13.54 -4.21 5.92
N ARG A 198 12.59 -5.10 6.21
CA ARG A 198 12.11 -6.09 5.25
C ARG A 198 11.47 -5.42 4.04
N LEU A 199 10.61 -4.42 4.25
CA LEU A 199 9.98 -3.65 3.17
C LEU A 199 11.04 -2.99 2.26
N HIS A 200 12.08 -2.38 2.82
CA HIS A 200 13.15 -1.77 2.04
C HIS A 200 13.96 -2.79 1.24
N THR A 201 14.38 -3.86 1.90
CA THR A 201 15.20 -4.92 1.31
C THR A 201 14.47 -5.57 0.14
N GLU A 202 13.22 -5.98 0.36
CA GLU A 202 12.37 -6.56 -0.69
C GLU A 202 12.12 -5.58 -1.84
N THR A 203 12.03 -4.28 -1.54
CA THR A 203 11.79 -3.28 -2.58
C THR A 203 13.03 -3.05 -3.43
N LEU A 204 14.21 -2.93 -2.82
CA LEU A 204 15.47 -2.77 -3.52
C LEU A 204 15.80 -3.98 -4.40
N ASN A 205 15.57 -5.20 -3.90
CA ASN A 205 15.90 -6.43 -4.61
C ASN A 205 15.13 -6.62 -5.92
N LEU A 206 13.92 -6.04 -6.03
CA LEU A 206 13.06 -6.17 -7.21
C LEU A 206 13.17 -4.98 -8.17
N CYS A 207 13.88 -3.91 -7.78
CA CYS A 207 14.13 -2.76 -8.64
C CYS A 207 15.37 -2.94 -9.54
N ASN A 208 16.20 -3.95 -9.27
CA ASN A 208 17.33 -4.37 -10.10
C ASN A 208 16.89 -5.37 -11.17
#